data_AF-A0A960FLA3-F1
#
_entry.id   AF-A0A960FLA3-F1
#
_cell.length_a   1.000
_cell.length_b   1.000
_cell.length_c   1.000
_cell.angle_alpha   90.00
_cell.angle_beta   90.00
_cell.angle_gamma   90.00
#
_symmetry.space_group_name_H-M   'P 1'
#
loop_
_entity.id
_entity.type
_entity.pdbx_description
1 polymer ?
#
loop_
_entity_poly.entity_id
_entity_poly.type
_entity_poly.pdbx_seq_one_letter_code
_entity_poly.pdbx_strand_id
1 'polypeptide(L)'
;MTTSLLAVAALGCLTAALIWGRSARQRHKVWRRMAANGGDGDATTIALGDYRKDLHTTVLYLLLAVACAATAARPPQRVVPVVLFGAVLVTVAFTFAFGRNFVRDARLVQSRSELERRAQEVLSQEELAPRRWAARLAPDELPDVTGFELGRVYQAGTGLMAGDFYDVFPVAPTRVAAVIGDVTGHGIE
;
A
#
# COMPACT_ATOMS: atom_id res chain seq x y z
N MET A 1 -29.75 26.15 36.06
CA MET A 1 -29.67 26.02 34.59
C MET A 1 -28.28 25.58 34.13
N THR A 2 -27.19 26.11 34.69
CA THR A 2 -25.82 25.74 34.29
C THR A 2 -25.45 24.29 34.63
N THR A 3 -25.86 23.78 35.80
CA THR A 3 -25.63 22.37 36.22
C THR A 3 -26.31 21.35 35.31
N SER A 4 -27.56 21.58 34.90
CA SER A 4 -28.28 20.71 33.96
C SER A 4 -27.63 20.71 32.57
N LEU A 5 -27.10 21.86 32.13
CA LEU A 5 -26.43 21.99 30.83
C LEU A 5 -25.07 21.26 30.82
N LEU A 6 -24.32 21.31 31.92
CA LEU A 6 -23.07 20.55 32.12
C LEU A 6 -23.31 19.04 32.18
N ALA A 7 -24.41 18.59 32.81
CA ALA A 7 -24.77 17.18 32.85
C ALA A 7 -25.09 16.62 31.44
N VAL A 8 -25.82 17.38 30.62
CA VAL A 8 -26.10 17.03 29.23
C VAL A 8 -24.81 17.02 28.40
N ALA A 9 -23.94 18.01 28.57
CA ALA A 9 -22.64 18.05 27.89
C ALA A 9 -21.75 16.85 28.29
N ALA A 10 -21.73 16.47 29.57
CA ALA A 10 -21.00 15.30 30.05
C ALA A 10 -21.48 14.01 29.39
N LEU A 11 -22.80 13.82 29.30
CA LEU A 11 -23.43 12.68 28.62
C LEU A 11 -23.06 12.65 27.13
N GLY A 12 -23.16 13.79 26.43
CA GLY A 12 -22.79 13.90 25.02
C GLY A 12 -21.30 13.61 24.75
N CYS A 13 -20.42 14.06 25.65
CA CYS A 13 -19.00 13.77 25.54
C CYS A 13 -18.71 12.29 25.83
N LEU A 14 -19.42 11.69 26.80
CA LEU A 14 -19.28 10.26 27.11
C LEU A 14 -19.71 9.38 25.92
N THR A 15 -20.84 9.70 25.27
CA THR A 15 -21.30 8.95 24.09
C THR A 15 -20.34 9.10 22.93
N ALA A 16 -19.82 10.31 22.67
CA ALA A 16 -18.79 10.53 21.67
C ALA A 16 -17.51 9.71 21.97
N ALA A 17 -17.03 9.72 23.22
CA ALA A 17 -15.89 8.92 23.64
C ALA A 17 -16.11 7.41 23.43
N LEU A 18 -17.33 6.90 23.65
CA LEU A 18 -17.65 5.49 23.41
C LEU A 18 -17.66 5.13 21.92
N ILE A 19 -18.18 6.00 21.06
CA ILE A 19 -18.19 5.79 19.60
C ILE A 19 -16.77 5.78 19.06
N TRP A 20 -16.00 6.83 19.36
CA TRP A 20 -14.61 6.94 18.91
C TRP A 20 -13.73 5.87 19.55
N GLY A 21 -13.99 5.49 20.80
CA GLY A 21 -13.27 4.41 21.48
C GLY A 21 -13.53 3.04 20.88
N ARG A 22 -14.74 2.78 20.35
CA ARG A 22 -15.03 1.58 19.56
C ARG A 22 -14.26 1.58 18.24
N SER A 23 -14.26 2.71 17.53
CA SER A 23 -13.49 2.87 16.28
C SER A 23 -11.99 2.67 16.52
N ALA A 24 -11.43 3.32 17.56
CA ALA A 24 -10.03 3.17 17.96
C ALA A 24 -9.68 1.72 18.29
N ARG A 25 -10.54 0.98 19.01
CA ARG A 25 -10.33 -0.44 19.29
C ARG A 25 -10.32 -1.30 18.04
N GLN A 26 -11.21 -1.02 17.09
CA GLN A 26 -11.26 -1.74 15.82
C GLN A 26 -10.00 -1.47 14.99
N ARG A 27 -9.60 -0.21 14.85
CA ARG A 27 -8.36 0.19 14.15
C ARG A 27 -7.11 -0.39 14.82
N HIS A 28 -7.06 -0.44 16.15
CA HIS A 28 -5.97 -1.10 16.89
C HIS A 28 -5.86 -2.60 16.61
N LYS A 29 -7.00 -3.29 16.46
CA LYS A 29 -7.01 -4.71 16.09
C LYS A 29 -6.51 -4.91 14.65
N VAL A 30 -6.94 -4.07 13.72
CA VAL A 30 -6.52 -4.12 12.31
C VAL A 30 -5.02 -3.86 12.21
N TRP A 31 -4.53 -2.78 12.81
CA TRP A 31 -3.11 -2.45 12.85
C TRP A 31 -2.27 -3.60 13.43
N ARG A 32 -2.67 -4.17 14.57
CA ARG A 32 -1.95 -5.31 15.17
C ARG A 32 -1.89 -6.54 14.26
N ARG A 33 -2.98 -6.83 13.53
CA ARG A 33 -3.00 -7.95 12.58
C ARG A 33 -2.06 -7.71 11.40
N MET A 34 -2.06 -6.49 10.86
CA MET A 34 -1.17 -6.12 9.75
C MET A 34 0.29 -6.16 10.19
N ALA A 35 0.60 -5.66 11.39
CA ALA A 35 1.96 -5.72 11.95
C ALA A 35 2.43 -7.16 12.23
N ALA A 36 1.53 -8.04 12.70
CA ALA A 36 1.86 -9.44 12.98
C ALA A 36 2.06 -10.28 11.72
N ASN A 37 1.33 -9.98 10.64
CA ASN A 37 1.39 -10.73 9.38
C ASN A 37 2.52 -10.27 8.45
N GLY A 38 3.42 -9.39 8.92
CA GLY A 38 4.46 -8.80 8.06
C GLY A 38 3.88 -7.98 6.91
N GLY A 39 2.70 -7.38 7.11
CA GLY A 39 2.05 -6.56 6.11
C GLY A 39 2.93 -5.39 5.69
N ASP A 40 2.73 -4.93 4.46
CA ASP A 40 3.44 -3.80 3.87
C ASP A 40 3.68 -2.67 4.88
N GLY A 41 4.95 -2.27 5.02
CA GLY A 41 5.41 -1.29 6.00
C GLY A 41 4.62 0.01 5.88
N ASP A 42 4.28 0.43 4.66
CA ASP A 42 3.55 1.65 4.41
C ASP A 42 2.08 1.49 4.86
N ALA A 43 1.43 0.38 4.53
CA ALA A 43 0.08 0.07 5.01
C ALA A 43 -0.01 0.04 6.55
N THR A 44 1.02 -0.47 7.24
CA THR A 44 1.05 -0.48 8.72
C THR A 44 1.23 0.91 9.33
N THR A 45 2.02 1.80 8.71
CA THR A 45 2.20 3.18 9.19
C THR A 45 0.93 4.02 9.02
N ILE A 46 0.22 3.85 7.91
CA ILE A 46 -1.08 4.48 7.67
C ILE A 46 -2.08 4.01 8.73
N ALA A 47 -2.19 2.70 8.96
CA ALA A 47 -3.08 2.13 9.97
C ALA A 47 -2.77 2.63 11.39
N LEU A 48 -1.48 2.80 11.72
CA LEU A 48 -1.05 3.37 13.00
C LEU A 48 -1.45 4.85 13.14
N GLY A 49 -1.28 5.64 12.08
CA GLY A 49 -1.68 7.05 12.06
C GLY A 49 -3.19 7.21 12.28
N ASP A 50 -3.97 6.36 11.64
CA ASP A 50 -5.42 6.33 11.76
C ASP A 50 -5.92 5.84 13.13
N TYR A 51 -5.26 4.85 13.73
CA TYR A 51 -5.52 4.47 15.12
C TYR A 51 -5.22 5.62 16.10
N ARG A 52 -4.08 6.31 15.94
CA ARG A 52 -3.67 7.41 16.81
C ARG A 52 -4.65 8.59 16.78
N LYS A 53 -5.20 8.91 15.60
CA LYS A 53 -6.24 9.96 15.45
C LYS A 53 -7.49 9.62 16.27
N ASP A 54 -8.01 8.40 16.11
CA ASP A 54 -9.21 7.95 16.82
C ASP A 54 -8.98 7.82 18.33
N LEU A 55 -7.76 7.46 18.74
CA LEU A 55 -7.37 7.44 20.15
C LEU A 55 -7.37 8.86 20.74
N HIS A 56 -6.83 9.84 20.00
CA HIS A 56 -6.80 11.22 20.44
C HIS A 56 -8.20 11.81 20.64
N THR A 57 -9.10 11.62 19.66
CA THR A 57 -10.48 12.09 19.77
C THR A 57 -11.21 11.41 20.93
N THR A 58 -10.97 10.12 21.16
CA THR A 58 -11.52 9.38 22.31
C THR A 58 -11.07 9.99 23.64
N VAL A 59 -9.76 10.25 23.80
CA VAL A 59 -9.19 10.81 25.04
C VAL A 59 -9.72 12.23 25.30
N LEU A 60 -9.80 13.07 24.26
CA LEU A 60 -10.40 14.40 24.35
C LEU A 60 -11.82 14.34 24.91
N TYR A 61 -12.69 13.54 24.30
CA TYR A 61 -14.08 13.44 24.73
C TYR A 61 -14.22 12.82 26.13
N LEU A 62 -13.35 11.87 26.50
CA LEU A 62 -13.34 11.31 27.85
C LEU A 62 -12.96 12.36 28.90
N LEU A 63 -11.89 13.13 28.65
CA LEU A 63 -11.46 14.20 29.55
C LEU A 63 -12.54 15.27 29.71
N LEU A 64 -13.19 15.65 28.60
CA LEU A 64 -14.27 16.63 28.62
C LEU A 64 -15.51 16.09 29.37
N ALA A 65 -15.85 14.81 29.20
CA ALA A 65 -16.93 14.16 29.94
C ALA A 65 -16.68 14.18 31.46
N VAL A 66 -15.46 13.81 31.88
CA VAL A 66 -15.05 13.82 33.31
C VAL A 66 -15.06 15.24 33.87
N ALA A 67 -14.52 16.21 33.13
CA ALA A 67 -14.51 17.62 33.52
C ALA A 67 -15.92 18.17 33.72
N CYS A 68 -16.83 17.93 32.76
CA CYS A 68 -18.23 18.34 32.85
C CYS A 68 -18.97 17.63 34.01
N ALA A 69 -18.75 16.33 34.20
CA ALA A 69 -19.38 15.57 35.28
C ALA A 69 -18.90 16.02 36.68
N ALA A 70 -17.59 16.23 36.85
CA ALA A 70 -17.01 16.68 38.11
C ALA A 70 -17.49 18.09 38.51
N THR A 71 -17.58 19.00 37.53
CA THR A 71 -18.10 20.37 37.75
C THR A 71 -19.60 20.40 37.99
N ALA A 72 -20.37 19.48 37.41
CA ALA A 72 -21.80 19.33 37.71
C ALA A 72 -22.04 18.78 39.13
N ALA A 73 -21.20 17.86 39.61
CA ALA A 73 -21.34 17.21 40.92
C ALA A 73 -20.92 18.09 42.11
N ARG A 74 -19.96 19.00 41.91
CA ARG A 74 -19.55 20.00 42.90
C ARG A 74 -19.40 21.33 42.18
N PRO A 75 -20.35 22.28 42.33
CA PRO A 75 -20.28 23.56 41.61
C PRO A 75 -19.66 24.69 42.46
N PRO A 76 -18.33 24.89 42.45
CA PRO A 76 -17.74 26.16 42.87
C PRO A 76 -17.76 27.15 41.70
N GLN A 77 -18.35 28.33 41.91
CA GLN A 77 -18.64 29.34 40.86
C GLN A 77 -17.39 29.87 40.12
N ARG A 78 -16.16 29.67 40.63
CA ARG A 78 -14.91 30.17 40.03
C ARG A 78 -14.08 29.14 39.24
N VAL A 79 -14.34 27.84 39.39
CA VAL A 79 -13.43 26.78 38.90
C VAL A 79 -13.92 26.13 37.61
N VAL A 80 -15.20 26.31 37.26
CA VAL A 80 -15.82 25.76 36.03
C VAL A 80 -15.08 26.18 34.75
N PRO A 81 -14.73 27.47 34.53
CA PRO A 81 -14.01 27.87 33.33
C PRO A 81 -12.63 27.25 33.29
N VAL A 82 -11.89 27.26 34.40
CA VAL A 82 -10.52 26.75 34.48
C VAL A 82 -10.44 25.26 34.13
N VAL A 83 -11.41 24.46 34.61
CA VAL A 83 -11.45 23.01 34.32
C VAL A 83 -11.79 22.73 32.85
N LEU A 84 -12.75 23.45 32.28
CA LEU A 84 -13.12 23.29 30.87
C LEU A 84 -12.01 23.79 29.92
N PHE A 85 -11.48 24.98 30.16
CA PHE A 85 -10.36 25.52 29.38
C PHE A 85 -9.09 24.69 29.57
N GLY A 86 -8.85 24.14 30.76
CA GLY A 86 -7.75 23.21 31.03
C GLY A 86 -7.86 21.92 30.21
N ALA A 87 -9.05 21.30 30.15
CA ALA A 87 -9.28 20.10 29.33
C ALA A 87 -9.08 20.36 27.82
N VAL A 88 -9.50 21.52 27.34
CA VAL A 88 -9.24 21.97 25.97
C VAL A 88 -7.75 22.25 25.74
N LEU A 89 -7.05 22.87 26.69
CA LEU A 89 -5.61 23.13 26.59
C LEU A 89 -4.77 21.85 26.54
N VAL A 90 -5.12 20.85 27.35
CA VAL A 90 -4.46 19.52 27.34
C VAL A 90 -4.56 18.88 25.96
N THR A 91 -5.70 19.01 25.30
CA THR A 91 -5.94 18.39 23.98
C THR A 91 -5.34 19.18 22.85
N VAL A 92 -5.29 20.51 22.96
CA VAL A 92 -4.50 21.37 22.07
C VAL A 92 -3.02 21.03 22.19
N ALA A 93 -2.47 20.96 23.40
CA ALA A 93 -1.05 20.62 23.63
C ALA A 93 -0.71 19.22 23.08
N PHE A 94 -1.58 18.23 23.31
CA PHE A 94 -1.42 16.89 22.76
C PHE A 94 -1.46 16.90 21.22
N THR A 95 -2.36 17.67 20.61
CA THR A 95 -2.46 17.83 19.15
C THR A 95 -1.19 18.45 18.57
N PHE A 96 -0.65 19.51 19.19
CA PHE A 96 0.58 20.15 18.71
C PHE A 96 1.82 19.25 18.86
N ALA A 97 1.93 18.54 19.99
CA ALA A 97 3.04 17.63 20.24
C ALA A 97 3.06 16.43 19.25
N PHE A 98 1.89 15.84 18.98
CA PHE A 98 1.79 14.69 18.07
C PHE A 98 1.63 15.06 16.59
N GLY A 99 1.01 16.20 16.28
CA GLY A 99 0.79 16.68 14.91
C GLY A 99 2.09 17.01 14.16
N ARG A 100 3.11 17.50 14.89
CA ARG A 100 4.47 17.72 14.33
C ARG A 100 5.09 16.43 13.80
N ASN A 101 4.85 15.30 14.44
CA ASN A 101 5.37 14.01 13.97
C ASN A 101 4.57 13.48 12.78
N PHE A 102 3.26 13.74 12.73
CA PHE A 102 2.38 13.27 11.65
C PHE A 102 2.75 13.83 10.27
N VAL A 103 3.09 15.13 10.21
CA VAL A 103 3.50 15.80 8.96
C VAL A 103 4.87 15.28 8.48
N ARG A 104 5.72 14.81 9.40
CA ARG A 104 7.02 14.24 9.05
C ARG A 104 6.87 12.82 8.51
N ASP A 105 6.00 12.02 9.12
CA ASP A 105 5.73 10.64 8.71
C ASP A 105 4.98 10.60 7.36
N ALA A 106 4.06 11.52 7.09
CA ALA A 106 3.31 11.58 5.84
C ALA A 106 4.18 11.85 4.59
N ARG A 107 5.29 12.60 4.74
CA ARG A 107 6.21 12.88 3.62
C ARG A 107 7.07 11.69 3.23
N LEU A 108 7.40 10.83 4.20
CA LEU A 108 8.19 9.62 3.96
C LEU A 108 7.37 8.54 3.22
N VAL A 109 6.06 8.50 3.45
CA VAL A 109 5.13 7.59 2.75
C VAL A 109 4.92 8.02 1.29
N GLN A 110 4.83 9.32 0.99
CA GLN A 110 4.70 9.78 -0.40
C GLN A 110 5.92 9.40 -1.26
N SER A 111 7.15 9.59 -0.76
CA SER A 111 8.35 9.31 -1.57
C SER A 111 8.57 7.82 -1.86
N ARG A 112 8.04 6.92 -1.03
CA ARG A 112 8.17 5.46 -1.23
C ARG A 112 7.17 4.93 -2.27
N SER A 113 5.94 5.44 -2.27
CA SER A 113 4.93 5.08 -3.28
C SER A 113 5.37 5.42 -4.71
N GLU A 114 6.12 6.51 -4.90
CA GLU A 114 6.70 6.87 -6.19
C GLU A 114 7.83 5.91 -6.61
N LEU A 115 8.62 5.42 -5.65
CA LEU A 115 9.70 4.46 -5.92
C LEU A 115 9.14 3.09 -6.31
N GLU A 116 8.13 2.60 -5.60
CA GLU A 116 7.46 1.33 -5.92
C GLU A 116 6.78 1.39 -7.27
N ARG A 117 6.10 2.50 -7.58
CA ARG A 117 5.49 2.69 -8.90
C ARG A 117 6.54 2.67 -10.01
N ARG A 118 7.69 3.35 -9.81
CA ARG A 118 8.80 3.32 -10.79
C ARG A 118 9.42 1.94 -10.92
N ALA A 119 9.57 1.20 -9.83
CA ALA A 119 10.09 -0.18 -9.87
C ALA A 119 9.13 -1.09 -10.65
N GLN A 120 7.82 -0.97 -10.42
CA GLN A 120 6.81 -1.72 -11.17
C GLN A 120 6.81 -1.34 -12.66
N GLU A 121 6.97 -0.06 -12.99
CA GLU A 121 7.11 0.42 -14.37
C GLU A 121 8.36 -0.18 -15.05
N VAL A 122 9.50 -0.24 -14.35
CA VAL A 122 10.74 -0.86 -14.87
C VAL A 122 10.56 -2.36 -15.11
N LEU A 123 9.99 -3.11 -14.16
CA LEU A 123 9.73 -4.55 -14.33
C LEU A 123 8.76 -4.83 -15.48
N SER A 124 7.75 -3.97 -15.66
CA SER A 124 6.81 -4.10 -16.78
C SER A 124 7.47 -3.87 -18.16
N GLN A 125 8.55 -3.08 -18.20
CA GLN A 125 9.35 -2.90 -19.41
C GLN A 125 10.30 -4.09 -19.65
N GLU A 126 10.86 -4.66 -18.58
CA GLU A 126 11.71 -5.85 -18.67
C GLU A 126 10.93 -7.09 -19.14
N GLU A 127 9.67 -7.29 -18.75
CA GLU A 127 8.85 -8.41 -19.25
C GLU A 127 8.50 -8.33 -20.76
N LEU A 128 8.58 -7.13 -21.36
CA LEU A 128 8.32 -6.95 -22.80
C LEU A 128 9.55 -7.25 -23.68
N ALA A 129 10.75 -7.28 -23.11
CA ALA A 129 11.98 -7.54 -23.87
C ALA A 129 12.15 -9.01 -24.30
N PRO A 130 11.92 -10.03 -23.44
CA PRO A 130 12.04 -11.43 -23.82
C PRO A 130 11.05 -11.81 -24.93
N ARG A 131 9.79 -11.37 -24.83
CA ARG A 131 8.76 -11.71 -25.83
C ARG A 131 9.10 -11.25 -27.24
N ARG A 132 9.77 -10.10 -27.37
CA ARG A 132 10.22 -9.58 -28.69
C ARG A 132 11.47 -10.28 -29.21
N TRP A 133 12.31 -10.83 -28.33
CA TRP A 133 13.47 -11.63 -28.71
C TRP A 133 13.06 -13.03 -29.19
N ALA A 134 12.15 -13.70 -28.49
CA ALA A 134 11.66 -15.03 -28.88
C ALA A 134 11.06 -15.04 -30.31
N ALA A 135 10.30 -14.01 -30.67
CA ALA A 135 9.69 -13.87 -31.99
C ALA A 135 10.70 -13.65 -33.14
N ARG A 136 11.99 -13.39 -32.85
CA ARG A 136 13.05 -13.24 -33.86
C ARG A 136 13.93 -14.47 -34.03
N LEU A 137 13.92 -15.41 -33.08
CA LEU A 137 14.78 -16.61 -33.11
C LEU A 137 14.19 -17.79 -33.89
N ALA A 138 12.88 -17.78 -34.17
CA ALA A 138 12.21 -18.80 -34.97
C ALA A 138 11.23 -18.11 -35.93
N PRO A 139 11.61 -17.88 -37.20
CA PRO A 139 10.76 -17.21 -38.18
C PRO A 139 9.43 -17.94 -38.35
N ASP A 140 8.34 -17.17 -38.44
CA ASP A 140 7.02 -17.75 -38.64
C ASP A 140 6.75 -18.21 -40.08
N GLU A 141 7.52 -17.68 -41.02
CA GLU A 141 7.43 -17.96 -42.45
C GLU A 141 8.80 -18.45 -42.94
N LEU A 142 8.82 -19.62 -43.57
CA LEU A 142 10.01 -20.20 -44.21
C LEU A 142 9.96 -19.90 -45.72
N PRO A 143 11.11 -19.70 -46.37
CA PRO A 143 11.14 -19.45 -47.81
C PRO A 143 10.65 -20.67 -48.59
N ASP A 144 9.90 -20.43 -49.67
CA ASP A 144 9.51 -21.46 -50.63
C ASP A 144 10.72 -21.83 -51.51
N VAL A 145 11.20 -23.07 -51.39
CA VAL A 145 12.39 -23.56 -52.08
C VAL A 145 11.96 -24.60 -53.10
N THR A 146 12.16 -24.30 -54.39
CA THR A 146 11.79 -25.20 -55.48
C THR A 146 12.47 -26.57 -55.33
N GLY A 147 11.66 -27.61 -55.10
CA GLY A 147 12.11 -29.00 -54.95
C GLY A 147 12.27 -29.49 -53.51
N PHE A 148 11.98 -28.67 -52.50
CA PHE A 148 11.99 -29.06 -51.08
C PHE A 148 10.68 -28.68 -50.39
N GLU A 149 10.14 -29.58 -49.56
CA GLU A 149 9.00 -29.28 -48.68
C GLU A 149 9.52 -29.02 -47.26
N LEU A 150 9.33 -27.80 -46.77
CA LEU A 150 9.81 -27.36 -45.47
C LEU A 150 8.66 -27.29 -44.48
N GLY A 151 8.71 -28.11 -43.43
CA GLY A 151 7.74 -28.11 -42.32
C GLY A 151 8.40 -27.66 -41.01
N ARG A 152 7.63 -26.98 -40.15
CA ARG A 152 8.08 -26.56 -38.81
C ARG A 152 7.08 -27.00 -37.75
N VAL A 153 7.58 -27.49 -36.63
CA VAL A 153 6.80 -27.75 -35.41
C VAL A 153 7.60 -27.21 -34.24
N TYR A 154 7.10 -26.15 -33.61
CA TYR A 154 7.69 -25.57 -32.41
C TYR A 154 6.79 -25.87 -31.21
N GLN A 155 7.28 -26.68 -30.28
CA GLN A 155 6.54 -27.08 -29.08
C GLN A 155 7.38 -26.80 -27.84
N ALA A 156 7.12 -25.69 -27.16
CA ALA A 156 7.80 -25.35 -25.92
C ALA A 156 7.38 -26.32 -24.80
N GLY A 157 8.36 -26.94 -24.13
CA GLY A 157 8.13 -27.92 -23.06
C GLY A 157 7.54 -27.29 -21.78
N THR A 158 8.12 -26.19 -21.29
CA THR A 158 7.58 -25.33 -20.22
C THR A 158 8.37 -24.00 -20.22
N GLY A 159 7.71 -22.86 -20.01
CA GLY A 159 8.35 -21.53 -19.98
C GLY A 159 8.18 -20.69 -21.27
N LEU A 160 8.46 -19.39 -21.17
CA LEU A 160 8.26 -18.40 -22.26
C LEU A 160 9.32 -18.46 -23.37
N MET A 161 10.39 -19.25 -23.22
CA MET A 161 11.44 -19.47 -24.22
C MET A 161 11.95 -20.91 -24.14
N ALA A 162 11.86 -21.66 -25.23
CA ALA A 162 12.75 -22.80 -25.45
C ALA A 162 14.04 -22.25 -26.07
N GLY A 163 15.20 -22.76 -25.66
CA GLY A 163 16.51 -22.32 -26.16
C GLY A 163 16.78 -22.69 -27.62
N ASP A 164 15.84 -23.33 -28.29
CA ASP A 164 15.98 -23.81 -29.67
C ASP A 164 15.66 -22.71 -30.67
N PHE A 165 16.58 -22.47 -31.62
CA PHE A 165 16.39 -21.53 -32.72
C PHE A 165 16.68 -22.18 -34.05
N TYR A 166 15.97 -21.74 -35.08
CA TYR A 166 16.20 -22.17 -36.45
C TYR A 166 16.01 -21.02 -37.43
N ASP A 167 16.82 -21.00 -38.49
CA ASP A 167 16.68 -20.08 -39.61
C ASP A 167 17.03 -20.80 -40.92
N VAL A 168 16.30 -20.48 -41.99
CA VAL A 168 16.48 -21.08 -43.31
C VAL A 168 16.46 -19.97 -44.34
N PHE A 169 17.55 -19.83 -45.10
CA PHE A 169 17.68 -18.78 -46.11
C PHE A 169 18.39 -19.28 -47.38
N PRO A 170 18.00 -18.78 -48.56
CA PRO A 170 18.65 -19.09 -49.82
C PRO A 170 20.02 -18.39 -49.90
N VAL A 171 21.06 -19.14 -50.26
CA VAL A 171 22.44 -18.63 -50.45
C VAL A 171 22.79 -18.47 -51.94
N ALA A 172 22.11 -19.23 -52.80
CA ALA A 172 22.17 -19.10 -54.26
C ALA A 172 20.86 -19.63 -54.87
N PRO A 173 20.59 -19.44 -56.18
CA PRO A 173 19.36 -19.90 -56.82
C PRO A 173 19.06 -21.40 -56.67
N THR A 174 20.07 -22.22 -56.36
CA THR A 174 19.96 -23.67 -56.16
C THR A 174 20.56 -24.14 -54.83
N ARG A 175 20.87 -23.23 -53.90
CA ARG A 175 21.50 -23.56 -52.61
C ARG A 175 20.78 -22.87 -51.45
N VAL A 176 20.46 -23.66 -50.44
CA VAL A 176 19.81 -23.21 -49.20
C VAL A 176 20.71 -23.58 -48.03
N ALA A 177 20.81 -22.67 -47.07
CA ALA A 177 21.43 -22.94 -45.78
C ALA A 177 20.33 -22.99 -44.72
N ALA A 178 20.42 -24.00 -43.84
CA ALA A 178 19.60 -24.10 -42.65
C ALA A 178 20.54 -24.09 -41.44
N VAL A 179 20.20 -23.27 -40.45
CA VAL A 179 20.91 -23.18 -39.17
C VAL A 179 19.92 -23.61 -38.10
N ILE A 180 20.32 -24.58 -37.27
CA ILE A 180 19.55 -25.04 -36.12
C ILE A 180 20.52 -25.04 -34.94
N GLY A 181 20.15 -24.40 -33.85
CA GLY A 181 20.93 -24.35 -32.63
C GLY A 181 20.06 -24.59 -31.41
N ASP A 182 20.61 -25.33 -30.45
CA ASP A 182 20.06 -25.50 -29.10
C ASP A 182 20.94 -24.71 -28.14
N VAL A 183 20.35 -23.74 -27.44
CA VAL A 183 21.02 -22.98 -26.39
C VAL A 183 20.80 -23.68 -25.06
N THR A 184 21.86 -24.27 -24.51
CA THR A 184 21.85 -24.82 -23.15
C THR A 184 21.71 -23.70 -22.12
N GLY A 185 20.50 -23.51 -21.61
CA GLY A 185 20.18 -22.57 -20.52
C GLY A 185 18.68 -22.34 -20.41
N HIS A 186 18.10 -22.61 -19.23
CA HIS A 186 16.68 -22.38 -18.98
C HIS A 186 16.49 -20.94 -18.50
N GLY A 187 16.09 -20.06 -19.41
CA GLY A 187 15.65 -18.72 -19.05
C GLY A 187 16.78 -17.74 -18.76
N ILE A 188 16.36 -16.48 -18.70
CA ILE A 188 17.19 -15.32 -18.43
C ILE A 188 17.35 -15.29 -16.90
N GLU A 189 18.55 -15.56 -16.39
CA GLU A 189 18.93 -15.06 -15.05
C GLU A 189 19.28 -13.57 -15.13
#